data_AF-A0A2N2TWC9-F1
#
_entry.id   AF-A0A2N2TWC9-F1
#
_cell.length_a   1.000
_cell.length_b   1.000
_cell.length_c   1.000
_cell.angle_alpha   90.00
_cell.angle_beta   90.00
_cell.angle_gamma   90.00
#
_symmetry.space_group_name_H-M   'P 1'
#
loop_
_entity.id
_entity.type
_entity.pdbx_description
1 polymer ?
#
loop_
_entity_poly.entity_id
_entity_poly.type
_entity_poly.pdbx_seq_one_letter_code
_entity_poly.pdbx_strand_id
1 'polypeptide(L)'
;LAELWQRRPPDPAPLLKIGVTLLHLAEHSQITRDLFDPDDQHETLNSVLDQINQRYGPNSLYFGGAHSGRGAAPMRIAFSHVPELQVESDG
;
A
#
# COMPACT_ATOMS: atom_id res chain seq x y z
N LEU A 1 13.87 1.46 -7.05
CA LEU A 1 13.77 2.17 -5.74
C LEU A 1 14.84 1.72 -4.73
N ALA A 2 15.08 0.41 -4.59
CA ALA A 2 16.09 -0.13 -3.66
C ALA A 2 17.49 0.51 -3.82
N GLU A 3 17.95 0.70 -5.06
CA GLU A 3 19.23 1.37 -5.33
C GLU A 3 19.27 2.85 -4.91
N LEU A 4 18.14 3.57 -4.99
CA LEU A 4 18.07 4.95 -4.49
C LEU A 4 18.27 4.99 -2.98
N TRP A 5 17.79 3.98 -2.26
CA TRP A 5 17.96 3.86 -0.82
C TRP A 5 19.41 3.59 -0.42
N GLN A 6 20.14 2.80 -1.20
CA GLN A 6 21.57 2.56 -0.99
C GLN A 6 22.41 3.82 -1.17
N ARG A 7 21.96 4.74 -2.03
CA ARG A 7 22.62 6.02 -2.31
C ARG A 7 22.23 7.13 -1.34
N ARG A 8 21.31 6.87 -0.40
CA ARG A 8 20.91 7.85 0.61
C ARG A 8 22.14 8.21 1.45
N PRO A 9 22.48 9.50 1.59
CA PRO A 9 23.52 9.93 2.52
C PRO A 9 23.21 9.39 3.93
N PRO A 10 24.22 9.08 4.76
CA PRO A 10 24.02 8.50 6.10
C PRO A 10 23.39 9.47 7.11
N ASP A 11 22.82 10.58 6.64
CA ASP A 11 22.11 11.56 7.45
C ASP A 11 20.90 10.91 8.16
N PRO A 12 20.85 10.95 9.50
CA PRO A 12 19.73 10.40 10.27
C PRO A 12 18.43 11.21 10.14
N ALA A 13 18.46 12.38 9.50
CA ALA A 13 17.27 13.22 9.33
C ALA A 13 16.10 12.44 8.67
N PRO A 14 14.86 12.62 9.16
CA PRO A 14 13.70 11.93 8.63
C PRO A 14 13.41 12.35 7.19
N LEU A 15 12.97 11.39 6.36
CA LEU A 15 12.52 11.67 5.01
C LEU A 15 11.15 12.34 5.05
N LEU A 16 11.09 13.60 4.64
CA LEU A 16 9.85 14.38 4.66
C LEU A 16 9.02 14.24 3.38
N LYS A 17 9.69 14.07 2.23
CA LYS A 17 9.04 14.01 0.92
C LYS A 17 9.87 13.23 -0.08
N ILE A 18 9.19 12.53 -0.99
CA ILE A 18 9.78 11.91 -2.17
C ILE A 18 9.05 12.48 -3.39
N GLY A 19 9.80 12.90 -4.41
CA GLY A 19 9.28 13.22 -5.73
C GLY A 19 9.50 12.03 -6.66
N VAL A 20 8.47 11.66 -7.43
CA VAL A 20 8.54 10.60 -8.43
C VAL A 20 8.18 11.19 -9.79
N THR A 21 9.04 10.96 -10.78
CA THR A 21 8.76 11.29 -12.17
C THR A 21 8.62 10.00 -12.95
N LEU A 22 7.45 9.79 -13.54
CA LEU A 22 7.17 8.63 -14.40
C LEU A 22 7.50 9.01 -15.85
N LEU A 23 8.23 8.13 -16.54
CA LEU A 23 8.60 8.28 -17.94
C LEU A 23 8.01 7.12 -18.74
N HIS A 24 7.82 7.31 -20.05
CA HIS A 24 7.28 6.27 -20.96
C HIS A 24 5.87 5.76 -20.57
N LEU A 25 4.99 6.67 -20.16
CA LEU A 25 3.59 6.33 -19.92
C LEU A 25 2.94 5.88 -21.23
N ALA A 26 2.24 4.74 -21.19
CA ALA A 26 1.45 4.23 -22.30
C ALA A 26 -0.04 4.32 -21.97
N GLU A 27 -0.87 4.51 -23.00
CA GLU A 27 -2.32 4.56 -22.86
C GLU A 27 -2.86 3.23 -22.33
N HIS A 28 -3.86 3.30 -21.45
CA HIS A 28 -4.46 2.11 -20.84
C HIS A 28 -5.06 1.17 -21.90
N SER A 29 -5.57 1.73 -22.99
CA SER A 29 -6.12 0.99 -24.14
C SER A 29 -5.08 0.29 -24.99
N GLN A 30 -3.78 0.60 -24.80
CA GLN A 30 -2.67 0.02 -25.55
C GLN A 30 -1.93 -1.08 -24.78
N ILE A 31 -2.44 -1.46 -23.60
CA ILE A 31 -1.89 -2.55 -22.79
C ILE A 31 -2.97 -3.61 -22.64
N THR A 32 -2.77 -4.76 -23.28
CA THR A 32 -3.51 -5.97 -22.92
C THR A 32 -3.00 -6.42 -21.55
N ARG A 33 -3.77 -6.11 -20.50
CA ARG A 33 -3.49 -6.66 -19.17
C ARG A 33 -3.69 -8.16 -19.22
N ASP A 34 -2.80 -8.88 -18.56
CA ASP A 34 -3.05 -10.29 -18.29
C ASP A 34 -4.31 -10.38 -17.42
N LEU A 35 -5.26 -11.22 -17.82
CA LEU A 35 -6.49 -11.44 -17.06
C LEU A 35 -6.22 -12.31 -15.83
N PHE A 36 -5.13 -13.08 -15.87
CA PHE A 36 -4.68 -13.97 -14.82
C PHE A 36 -3.19 -13.73 -14.62
N ASP A 37 -2.82 -12.76 -13.78
CA ASP A 37 -1.45 -12.70 -13.28
C ASP A 37 -1.27 -13.96 -12.39
N PRO A 38 -0.46 -14.95 -12.80
CA PRO A 38 -0.40 -16.24 -12.12
C PRO A 38 0.27 -16.14 -10.74
N ASP A 39 1.01 -15.05 -10.52
CA ASP A 39 1.61 -14.72 -9.24
C ASP A 39 0.84 -13.54 -8.63
N ASP A 40 0.37 -13.68 -7.39
CA ASP A 40 -0.07 -12.53 -6.62
C ASP A 40 1.18 -11.70 -6.24
N GLN A 41 1.64 -10.88 -7.19
CA GLN A 41 2.78 -9.98 -7.05
C GLN A 41 2.62 -9.03 -5.83
N HIS A 42 1.41 -8.95 -5.28
CA HIS A 42 1.06 -8.10 -4.16
C HIS A 42 0.99 -8.86 -2.82
N GLU A 43 1.04 -10.20 -2.78
CA GLU A 43 0.88 -10.98 -1.55
C GLU A 43 1.88 -10.54 -0.46
N THR A 44 3.17 -10.51 -0.80
CA THR A 44 4.23 -10.08 0.15
C THR A 44 4.03 -8.63 0.58
N LEU A 45 3.64 -7.76 -0.35
CA LEU A 45 3.41 -6.34 -0.06
C LEU A 45 2.21 -6.14 0.87
N ASN A 46 1.13 -6.87 0.64
CA ASN A 46 -0.07 -6.86 1.48
C ASN A 46 0.26 -7.36 2.89
N SER A 47 1.01 -8.46 3.01
CA SER A 47 1.45 -8.97 4.32
C SER A 47 2.27 -7.95 5.11
N VAL A 48 3.16 -7.20 4.44
CA VAL A 48 3.94 -6.12 5.09
C VAL A 48 3.04 -4.96 5.51
N LEU A 49 2.07 -4.57 4.66
CA LEU A 49 1.11 -3.52 4.95
C LEU A 49 0.28 -3.86 6.19
N ASP A 50 -0.18 -5.10 6.29
CA ASP A 50 -0.96 -5.61 7.43
C ASP A 50 -0.14 -5.60 8.72
N GLN A 51 1.11 -6.07 8.69
CA GLN A 51 2.00 -6.04 9.86
C GLN A 51 2.25 -4.61 10.38
N ILE A 52 2.39 -3.65 9.47
CA ILE A 52 2.59 -2.23 9.83
C ILE A 52 1.30 -1.67 10.43
N ASN A 53 0.14 -1.91 9.82
CA ASN A 53 -1.14 -1.44 10.35
C ASN A 53 -1.50 -2.10 11.69
N GLN A 54 -1.18 -3.38 11.89
CA GLN A 54 -1.37 -4.05 13.18
C GLN A 54 -0.52 -3.40 14.29
N ARG A 55 0.70 -2.95 13.95
CA ARG A 55 1.62 -2.34 14.92
C ARG A 55 1.33 -0.87 15.22
N TYR A 56 0.91 -0.10 14.21
CA TYR A 56 0.79 1.36 14.31
C TYR A 56 -0.65 1.87 14.26
N GLY A 57 -1.62 0.98 14.05
CA GLY A 57 -3.03 1.29 13.93
C GLY A 57 -3.52 1.24 12.48
N PRO A 58 -4.84 1.10 12.27
CA PRO A 58 -5.45 0.97 10.95
C PRO A 58 -5.15 2.20 10.07
N ASN A 59 -4.96 1.97 8.77
CA ASN A 59 -4.66 3.02 7.78
C ASN A 59 -3.38 3.83 8.02
N SER A 60 -2.47 3.34 8.87
CA SER A 60 -1.11 3.90 9.04
C SER A 60 -0.29 3.80 7.76
N LEU A 61 -0.45 2.70 7.02
CA LEU A 61 0.09 2.50 5.67
C LEU A 61 -1.00 1.95 4.74
N TYR A 62 -1.06 2.48 3.53
CA TYR A 62 -2.03 2.10 2.50
C TYR A 62 -1.50 2.53 1.12
N PHE A 63 -2.08 1.98 0.06
CA PHE A 63 -1.72 2.35 -1.31
C PHE A 63 -2.12 3.79 -1.64
N GLY A 64 -1.22 4.56 -2.26
CA GLY A 64 -1.50 5.93 -2.66
C GLY A 64 -2.72 6.08 -3.59
N GLY A 65 -3.00 5.08 -4.43
CA GLY A 65 -4.21 5.06 -5.27
C GLY A 65 -5.51 4.96 -4.46
N ALA A 66 -5.46 4.46 -3.23
CA ALA A 66 -6.61 4.41 -2.33
C ALA A 66 -6.79 5.71 -1.51
N HIS A 67 -5.90 6.70 -1.66
CA HIS A 67 -5.91 7.92 -0.86
C HIS A 67 -7.23 8.70 -0.94
N SER A 68 -7.80 8.81 -2.14
CA SER A 68 -9.09 9.48 -2.35
C SER A 68 -10.29 8.68 -1.83
N GLY A 69 -10.12 7.39 -1.54
CA GLY A 69 -11.16 6.51 -0.99
C GLY A 69 -11.15 6.42 0.54
N ARG A 70 -10.34 7.22 1.23
CA ARG A 70 -10.27 7.23 2.69
C ARG A 70 -11.64 7.59 3.28
N GLY A 71 -12.20 6.70 4.09
CA GLY A 71 -13.53 6.85 4.71
C GLY A 71 -14.71 6.59 3.77
N ALA A 72 -14.47 6.23 2.50
CA ALA A 72 -15.55 5.98 1.53
C ALA A 72 -16.26 4.63 1.73
N ALA A 73 -15.64 3.71 2.48
CA ALA A 73 -16.23 2.42 2.81
C ALA A 73 -16.38 2.28 4.33
N PRO A 74 -17.59 2.04 4.85
CA PRO A 74 -17.75 1.58 6.22
C PRO A 74 -17.06 0.23 6.40
N MET A 75 -16.55 -0.03 7.60
CA MET A 75 -15.91 -1.30 7.96
C MET A 75 -16.84 -2.47 7.63
N ARG A 76 -16.39 -3.34 6.73
CA ARG A 76 -17.12 -4.53 6.30
C ARG A 76 -16.28 -5.75 6.65
N ILE A 77 -16.88 -6.67 7.39
CA ILE A 77 -16.31 -7.99 7.62
C ILE A 77 -16.20 -8.73 6.29
N ALA A 78 -15.02 -9.29 6.00
CA ALA A 78 -14.94 -10.30 4.95
C ALA A 78 -15.82 -11.48 5.39
N PHE A 79 -16.61 -12.08 4.48
CA PHE A 79 -17.49 -13.21 4.83
C PHE A 79 -16.73 -14.42 5.45
N SER A 80 -15.40 -14.43 5.35
CA SER A 80 -14.49 -15.43 5.88
C SER A 80 -13.67 -14.99 7.12
N HIS A 81 -13.86 -13.79 7.67
CA HIS A 81 -13.09 -13.29 8.82
C HIS A 81 -13.94 -12.49 9.81
N VAL A 82 -13.87 -12.88 11.09
CA VAL A 82 -14.50 -12.14 12.20
C VAL A 82 -13.45 -11.17 12.76
N PRO A 83 -13.74 -9.86 12.80
CA PRO A 83 -12.76 -8.85 13.18
C PRO A 83 -12.38 -8.94 14.67
N GLU A 84 -11.13 -8.61 14.97
CA GLU A 84 -10.59 -8.52 16.32
C GLU A 84 -10.78 -7.09 16.86
N LEU A 85 -11.78 -6.93 17.73
CA LEU A 85 -12.22 -5.63 18.27
C LEU A 85 -11.12 -4.79 18.93
N GLN A 86 -9.99 -5.36 19.34
CA GLN A 86 -8.89 -4.61 19.96
C GLN A 86 -7.98 -3.91 18.95
N VAL A 87 -7.91 -4.42 17.72
CA VAL A 87 -7.07 -3.89 16.62
C VAL A 87 -7.91 -3.05 15.67
N GLU A 88 -9.21 -3.36 15.58
CA GLU A 88 -10.16 -2.80 14.62
C GLU A 88 -11.23 -1.90 15.27
N SER A 89 -11.04 -1.45 16.51
CA SER A 89 -11.93 -0.42 17.11
C SER A 89 -11.57 0.98 16.61
N ASP A 90 -12.59 1.74 16.22
CA ASP A 90 -12.51 3.12 15.72
C ASP A 90 -11.46 3.98 16.44
N GLY A 91 -10.68 4.70 15.63
CA GLY A 91 -10.06 5.97 16.03
C GLY A 91 -11.06 7.11 15.92
#